data_AF-A0A0F0H2E6-F1
#
_entry.id   AF-A0A0F0H2E6-F1
#
_cell.length_a   1.000
_cell.length_b   1.000
_cell.length_c   1.000
_cell.angle_alpha   90.00
_cell.angle_beta   90.00
_cell.angle_gamma   90.00
#
_symmetry.space_group_name_H-M   'P 1'
#
loop_
_entity.id
_entity.type
_entity.pdbx_description
1 polymer ?
#
loop_
_entity_poly.entity_id
_entity_poly.type
_entity_poly.pdbx_seq_one_letter_code
_entity_poly.pdbx_strand_id
1 'polypeptide(L)'
;MHDLVIECPVHLTESNRDELRLLYADLRDHYARRDDRDGTRTTLHFVWSGDLDAELFGATYADQRHIFTASRPILNSTQNGLQETNRRLSGCYQPNGASL
;
A
#
# COMPACT_ATOMS: atom_id res chain seq x y z
N MET A 1 1.73 -11.08 17.17
CA MET A 1 1.64 -10.50 15.81
C MET A 1 2.63 -9.35 15.77
N HIS A 2 3.64 -9.42 14.90
CA HIS A 2 4.60 -8.32 14.76
C HIS A 2 4.01 -7.32 13.76
N ASP A 3 3.94 -6.06 14.16
CA ASP A 3 3.51 -4.97 13.29
C ASP A 3 4.74 -4.12 12.93
N LEU A 4 5.02 -4.00 11.64
CA LEU A 4 6.15 -3.24 11.14
C LEU A 4 5.67 -2.04 10.36
N VAL A 5 6.02 -0.86 10.86
CA VAL A 5 5.74 0.42 10.20
C VAL A 5 6.79 0.68 9.11
N ILE A 6 6.31 0.97 7.90
CA ILE A 6 7.10 1.37 6.75
C ILE A 6 6.69 2.79 6.38
N GLU A 7 7.54 3.75 6.70
CA GLU A 7 7.34 5.14 6.31
C GLU A 7 7.62 5.31 4.81
N CYS A 8 6.66 5.91 4.10
CA CYS A 8 6.69 6.11 2.65
C CYS A 8 6.61 7.62 2.33
N PRO A 9 7.69 8.38 2.52
CA PRO A 9 7.76 9.80 2.17
C PRO A 9 8.01 9.95 0.67
N VAL A 10 7.01 9.57 -0.14
CA VAL A 10 7.14 9.55 -1.60
C VAL A 10 6.21 10.56 -2.25
N HIS A 11 6.68 11.17 -3.34
CA HIS A 11 5.82 11.84 -4.29
C HIS A 11 5.42 10.83 -5.35
N LEU A 12 4.16 10.40 -5.36
CA LEU A 12 3.72 9.37 -6.31
C LEU A 12 3.70 9.92 -7.73
N THR A 13 4.34 9.21 -8.64
CA THR A 13 4.34 9.49 -10.08
C THR A 13 4.10 8.19 -10.83
N GLU A 14 3.75 8.25 -12.11
CA GLU A 14 3.65 7.02 -12.91
C GLU A 14 4.98 6.26 -12.94
N SER A 15 6.09 6.98 -13.05
CA SER A 15 7.43 6.41 -13.16
C SER A 15 7.89 5.66 -11.90
N ASN A 16 7.54 6.15 -10.69
CA ASN A 16 7.96 5.47 -9.47
C ASN A 16 7.02 4.34 -9.03
N ARG A 17 5.86 4.18 -9.68
CA ARG A 17 4.93 3.08 -9.40
C ARG A 17 5.55 1.72 -9.71
N ASP A 18 6.30 1.59 -10.80
CA ASP A 18 6.99 0.34 -11.14
C ASP A 18 8.12 0.01 -10.16
N GLU A 19 8.84 1.03 -9.69
CA GLU A 19 9.84 0.87 -8.63
C GLU A 19 9.19 0.41 -7.32
N LEU A 20 8.03 0.97 -6.97
CA LEU A 20 7.26 0.54 -5.79
C LEU A 20 6.81 -0.92 -5.90
N ARG A 21 6.42 -1.40 -7.09
CA ARG A 21 6.06 -2.81 -7.30
C ARG A 21 7.24 -3.75 -7.04
N LEU A 22 8.43 -3.38 -7.50
CA LEU A 22 9.66 -4.14 -7.22
C LEU A 22 9.96 -4.16 -5.71
N LEU A 23 9.86 -3.01 -5.05
CA LEU A 23 10.03 -2.92 -3.60
C LEU A 23 9.02 -3.81 -2.85
N TYR A 24 7.75 -3.84 -3.27
CA TYR A 24 6.74 -4.70 -2.65
C TYR A 24 7.05 -6.19 -2.83
N ALA A 25 7.55 -6.60 -3.98
CA ALA A 25 7.96 -7.98 -4.21
C ALA A 25 9.14 -8.37 -3.31
N ASP A 26 10.12 -7.48 -3.16
CA ASP A 26 11.27 -7.70 -2.27
C ASP A 26 10.85 -7.79 -0.80
N LEU A 27 9.98 -6.88 -0.34
CA LEU A 27 9.41 -6.93 1.01
C LEU A 27 8.57 -8.20 1.22
N ARG A 28 7.80 -8.62 0.22
CA ARG A 28 7.05 -9.88 0.25
C ARG A 28 8.00 -11.04 0.54
N ASP A 29 9.02 -11.20 -0.28
CA ASP A 29 9.92 -12.35 -0.21
C ASP A 29 10.79 -12.31 1.05
N HIS A 30 11.29 -11.14 1.45
CA HIS A 30 12.09 -10.96 2.65
C HIS A 30 11.34 -11.42 3.90
N TYR A 31 10.16 -10.85 4.16
CA TYR A 31 9.42 -11.20 5.36
C TYR A 31 8.76 -12.58 5.25
N ALA A 32 8.61 -13.17 4.06
CA ALA A 32 8.07 -14.52 3.94
C ALA A 32 9.08 -15.54 4.49
N ARG A 33 10.35 -15.38 4.09
CA ARG A 33 11.46 -16.19 4.60
C ARG A 33 11.68 -15.99 6.10
N ARG A 34 11.56 -14.74 6.57
CA ARG A 34 11.68 -14.41 8.00
C ARG A 34 10.56 -15.03 8.82
N ASP A 35 9.31 -14.86 8.39
CA ASP A 35 8.13 -15.36 9.08
C ASP A 35 8.15 -16.90 9.18
N ASP A 36 8.55 -17.59 8.10
CA ASP A 36 8.73 -19.05 8.07
C ASP A 36 9.82 -19.52 9.05
N ARG A 37 10.98 -18.84 9.06
CA ARG A 37 12.09 -19.15 9.97
C ARG A 37 11.72 -18.95 11.44
N ASP A 38 11.03 -17.84 11.74
CA ASP A 38 10.79 -17.40 13.12
C ASP A 38 9.44 -17.93 13.66
N GLY A 39 8.65 -18.63 12.83
CA GLY A 39 7.30 -19.10 13.19
C GLY A 39 6.33 -17.95 13.50
N THR A 40 6.52 -16.79 12.87
CA THR A 40 5.74 -15.58 13.12
C THR A 40 4.93 -15.17 11.89
N ARG A 41 4.08 -14.16 12.05
CA ARG A 41 3.39 -13.51 10.94
C ARG A 41 3.49 -12.00 11.11
N THR A 42 4.20 -11.36 10.19
CA THR A 42 4.44 -9.92 10.20
C THR A 42 3.36 -9.20 9.39
N THR A 43 2.75 -8.20 10.00
CA THR A 43 1.90 -7.22 9.30
C THR A 43 2.79 -6.08 8.84
N LEU A 44 2.65 -5.68 7.57
CA LEU A 44 3.36 -4.51 7.02
C LEU A 44 2.38 -3.33 6.98
N HIS A 45 2.69 -2.27 7.73
CA HIS A 45 1.89 -1.05 7.78
C HIS A 45 2.60 0.08 7.03
N PHE A 46 2.12 0.40 5.83
CA PHE A 46 2.62 1.50 5.02
C PHE A 46 2.00 2.83 5.47
N VAL A 47 2.85 3.75 5.93
CA VAL A 47 2.45 5.11 6.34
C VAL A 47 2.91 6.10 5.27
N TRP A 48 1.95 6.61 4.51
CA TRP A 48 2.18 7.47 3.36
C TRP A 48 2.22 8.94 3.74
N SER A 49 3.26 9.64 3.31
CA SER A 49 3.40 11.09 3.44
C SER A 49 3.88 11.70 2.13
N GLY A 50 3.59 12.98 1.92
CA GLY A 50 3.86 13.67 0.66
C GLY A 50 2.60 13.97 -0.16
N ASP A 51 2.80 14.38 -1.41
CA ASP A 51 1.70 14.65 -2.34
C ASP A 51 1.29 13.34 -3.03
N LEU A 52 0.13 12.85 -2.63
CA LEU A 52 -0.44 11.57 -3.04
C LEU A 52 -1.64 11.83 -3.95
N ASP A 53 -1.40 11.91 -5.25
CA ASP A 53 -2.51 11.94 -6.21
C ASP A 53 -3.45 10.74 -5.95
N ALA A 54 -4.76 11.00 -6.02
CA ALA A 54 -5.75 9.99 -5.63
C ALA A 54 -5.69 8.77 -6.55
N GLU A 55 -5.62 8.97 -7.87
CA GLU A 55 -5.60 7.89 -8.85
C GLU A 55 -4.35 7.03 -8.68
N LEU A 56 -3.17 7.66 -8.56
CA LEU A 56 -1.90 6.96 -8.32
C LEU A 56 -1.89 6.23 -6.97
N PHE A 57 -2.47 6.82 -5.93
CA PHE A 57 -2.59 6.19 -4.62
C PHE A 57 -3.49 4.95 -4.67
N GLY A 58 -4.65 5.03 -5.34
CA GLY A 58 -5.54 3.90 -5.55
C GLY A 58 -4.89 2.78 -6.36
N ALA A 59 -4.15 3.14 -7.41
CA ALA A 59 -3.44 2.19 -8.25
C ALA A 59 -2.32 1.45 -7.49
N THR A 60 -1.59 2.17 -6.65
CA THR A 60 -0.56 1.62 -5.76
C THR A 60 -1.16 0.68 -4.72
N TYR A 61 -2.29 1.05 -4.13
CA TYR A 61 -3.03 0.20 -3.19
C TYR A 61 -3.50 -1.11 -3.84
N ALA A 62 -3.96 -1.05 -5.09
CA ALA A 62 -4.34 -2.24 -5.87
C ALA A 62 -3.13 -3.15 -6.14
N ASP A 63 -1.98 -2.58 -6.49
CA ASP A 63 -0.74 -3.34 -6.72
C ASP A 63 -0.28 -4.05 -5.44
N GLN A 64 -0.30 -3.35 -4.29
CA GLN A 64 0.02 -3.97 -3.00
C GLN A 64 -0.93 -5.13 -2.69
N ARG A 65 -2.25 -4.94 -2.86
CA ARG A 65 -3.21 -6.05 -2.70
C ARG A 65 -2.83 -7.21 -3.61
N HIS A 66 -2.52 -6.96 -4.88
CA HIS A 66 -2.15 -8.02 -5.82
C HIS A 66 -0.88 -8.78 -5.37
N ILE A 67 0.18 -8.05 -5.02
CA ILE A 67 1.50 -8.61 -4.70
C ILE A 67 1.49 -9.37 -3.36
N PHE A 68 0.80 -8.84 -2.36
CA PHE A 68 0.74 -9.45 -1.02
C PHE A 68 -0.44 -10.42 -0.84
N THR A 69 -1.38 -10.51 -1.79
CA THR A 69 -2.56 -11.39 -1.71
C THR A 69 -2.18 -12.80 -1.28
N ALA A 70 -2.97 -13.36 -0.36
CA ALA A 70 -2.79 -14.66 0.30
C ALA A 70 -1.54 -14.82 1.19
N SER A 71 -0.47 -14.04 0.99
CA SER A 71 0.78 -14.19 1.74
C SER A 71 0.73 -13.58 3.15
N ARG A 72 0.24 -12.34 3.30
CA ARG A 72 0.21 -11.66 4.61
C ARG A 72 -0.77 -10.49 4.68
N PRO A 73 -1.18 -10.10 5.91
CA PRO A 73 -1.89 -8.84 6.12
C PRO A 73 -0.98 -7.64 5.80
N ILE A 74 -1.58 -6.63 5.17
CA ILE A 74 -0.98 -5.30 4.99
C ILE A 74 -1.97 -4.24 5.46
N LEU A 75 -1.44 -3.14 5.99
CA LEU A 75 -2.20 -1.97 6.40
C LEU A 75 -1.67 -0.74 5.67
N ASN A 76 -2.55 0.22 5.40
CA ASN A 76 -2.20 1.48 4.79
C ASN A 76 -2.82 2.62 5.59
N SER A 77 -2.05 3.66 5.85
CA SER A 77 -2.55 4.93 6.35
C SER A 77 -1.78 6.08 5.72
N THR A 78 -2.42 7.22 5.50
CA THR A 78 -1.71 8.49 5.30
C THR A 78 -1.24 9.04 6.65
N GLN A 79 -0.29 9.98 6.63
CA GLN A 79 0.19 10.66 7.84
C GLN A 79 -0.94 11.39 8.60
N ASN A 80 -2.02 11.76 7.91
CA ASN A 80 -3.21 12.39 8.51
C ASN A 80 -4.23 11.37 9.05
N GLY A 81 -3.89 10.08 9.04
CA GLY A 81 -4.66 9.00 9.64
C GLY A 81 -5.61 8.26 8.69
N LEU A 82 -6.34 7.30 9.26
CA LEU A 82 -7.19 6.36 8.52
C LEU A 82 -8.38 7.03 7.83
N GLN A 83 -8.95 8.09 8.41
CA GLN A 83 -10.07 8.82 7.79
C GLN A 83 -9.66 9.45 6.45
N GLU A 84 -8.49 10.08 6.41
CA GLU A 84 -7.93 10.65 5.19
C GLU A 84 -7.60 9.58 4.16
N THR A 85 -7.09 8.43 4.63
CA THR A 85 -6.81 7.28 3.78
C THR A 85 -8.07 6.78 3.08
N ASN A 86 -9.15 6.59 3.85
CA ASN A 86 -10.44 6.16 3.31
C ASN A 86 -11.04 7.21 2.36
N ARG A 87 -10.89 8.50 2.65
CA ARG A 87 -11.33 9.59 1.77
C ARG A 87 -10.66 9.50 0.40
N ARG A 88 -9.33 9.32 0.37
CA ARG A 88 -8.57 9.18 -0.89
C ARG A 88 -8.95 7.94 -1.67
N LEU A 89 -9.03 6.78 -1.00
CA LEU A 89 -9.45 5.53 -1.65
C LEU A 89 -10.90 5.57 -2.16
N SER A 90 -11.79 6.26 -1.47
CA SER A 90 -13.18 6.44 -1.92
C SER A 90 -13.28 7.41 -3.10
N GLY A 91 -12.44 8.45 -3.13
CA GLY A 91 -12.34 9.39 -4.25
C GLY A 91 -11.83 8.76 -5.55
N CYS A 92 -11.10 7.65 -5.47
CA CYS A 92 -10.69 6.86 -6.63
C CYS A 92 -11.87 6.12 -7.30
N TYR A 93 -13.00 5.96 -6.59
CA TYR A 93 -14.20 5.32 -7.12
C TYR A 93 -15.20 6.37 -7.60
N GLN A 94 -14.93 6.96 -8.76
CA GLN A 94 -15.98 7.52 -9.61
C GLN A 94 -16.07 6.69 -10.90
N PRO A 95 -16.89 5.62 -10.93
CA PRO A 95 -17.25 5.02 -12.19
C PRO A 95 -18.19 6.00 -12.88
N ASN A 96 -17.66 6.78 -13.82
CA ASN A 96 -18.41 7.64 -14.75
C ASN A 96 -19.59 8.41 -14.12
N GLY A 97 -19.39 9.70 -13.90
CA GLY A 97 -20.49 10.67 -13.95
C GLY A 97 -21.10 10.69 -15.36
N ALA A 98 -21.81 9.64 -15.74
CA ALA A 98 -22.81 9.69 -16.78
C ALA A 98 -24.03 10.35 -16.14
N SER A 99 -24.11 11.68 -16.26
CA SER A 99 -25.35 12.40 -16.07
C SER A 99 -26.41 11.79 -17.00
N LEU A 100 -27.46 11.24 -16.41
CA LEU A 100 -28.74 11.04 -17.08
C LEU A 100 -29.52 12.36 -17.11
#